data_AF-A0A1I8AMD2-F1
#
_entry.id   AF-A0A1I8AMD2-F1
#
_cell.length_a   1.000
_cell.length_b   1.000
_cell.length_c   1.000
_cell.angle_alpha   90.00
_cell.angle_beta   90.00
_cell.angle_gamma   90.00
#
_symmetry.space_group_name_H-M   'P 1'
#
loop_
_entity.id
_entity.type
_entity.pdbx_description
1 polymer ?
#
loop_
_entity_poly.entity_id
_entity_poly.type
_entity_poly.pdbx_seq_one_letter_code
_entity_poly.pdbx_strand_id
1 'polypeptide(L)'
;MAAAVPALLLIANRNRSALSQEQPSNSARRTERTNVPLDEPPSYASCSPATESPEERKNGALRPILLTTLLVVLGGSLAYYKVAFRDTSRPCETNAFLDKAYNFQTRHLSDFHYTLNKWILGDSDSKCMAPPAVVTEELYGLIEGAEDLQRAMVKDEKDDYRNKVALHEVHFAQAQNKSLDKIAPIIERYLKSLNIDRIFVIERSLVNFIAFPEDDAAVTLNASLAPFELKVAQLKEGSLAKFRDFIDAYWSNLKRSTVPGIFQRCLPKDFSAENIIEKYTKMVQLRVTHCIPPGEREYKGSKLFYVLLVVVMIAAWFLMIGPVDHYCSRF
;
A
#
# COMPACT_ATOMS: atom_id res chain seq x y z
N MET A 1 -22.73 -16.05 37.50
CA MET A 1 -21.61 -15.12 37.71
C MET A 1 -21.25 -14.53 36.37
N ALA A 2 -21.59 -13.26 36.19
CA ALA A 2 -21.50 -12.52 34.95
C ALA A 2 -20.08 -11.94 34.80
N ALA A 3 -19.44 -12.21 33.67
CA ALA A 3 -18.25 -11.49 33.23
C ALA A 3 -18.65 -10.69 31.98
N ALA A 4 -18.79 -9.38 32.18
CA ALA A 4 -19.02 -8.39 31.14
C ALA A 4 -17.73 -8.21 30.33
N VAL A 5 -17.81 -8.40 29.02
CA VAL A 5 -16.78 -8.02 28.06
C VAL A 5 -17.19 -6.68 27.45
N PRO A 6 -16.33 -5.65 27.44
CA PRO A 6 -16.70 -4.36 26.87
C PRO A 6 -16.74 -4.44 25.35
N ALA A 7 -17.94 -4.19 24.81
CA ALA A 7 -18.19 -3.92 23.42
C ALA A 7 -17.63 -2.54 23.06
N LEU A 8 -16.66 -2.49 22.13
CA LEU A 8 -16.30 -1.26 21.42
C LEU A 8 -16.81 -1.37 19.98
N LEU A 9 -17.88 -0.60 19.73
CA LEU A 9 -18.52 -0.28 18.46
C LEU A 9 -17.51 0.16 17.39
N LEU A 10 -17.57 -0.43 16.19
CA LEU A 10 -18.32 0.00 14.99
C LEU A 10 -17.73 1.21 14.22
N ILE A 11 -17.30 0.91 13.00
CA ILE A 11 -17.60 1.57 11.72
C ILE A 11 -17.32 3.08 11.61
N ALA A 12 -16.30 3.39 10.80
CA ALA A 12 -16.34 4.57 9.92
C ALA A 12 -15.66 4.23 8.59
N ASN A 13 -16.41 3.57 7.70
CA ASN A 13 -16.13 3.62 6.27
C ASN A 13 -16.94 4.80 5.72
N ARG A 14 -16.29 5.91 5.36
CA ARG A 14 -16.96 7.09 4.83
C ARG A 14 -16.26 7.58 3.57
N ASN A 15 -16.99 7.45 2.47
CA ASN A 15 -16.85 8.11 1.18
C ASN A 15 -15.96 9.36 1.17
N ARG A 16 -14.92 9.35 0.32
CA ARG A 16 -14.31 10.58 -0.18
C ARG A 16 -14.49 10.64 -1.70
N SER A 17 -15.68 11.10 -2.09
CA SER A 17 -15.91 11.68 -3.40
C SER A 17 -15.36 13.11 -3.40
N ALA A 18 -14.71 13.45 -4.51
CA ALA A 18 -14.45 14.77 -5.07
C ALA A 18 -14.91 16.00 -4.26
N LEU A 19 -13.95 16.83 -3.86
CA LEU A 19 -14.13 18.28 -3.94
C LEU A 19 -12.84 18.91 -4.47
N SER A 20 -12.92 19.33 -5.73
CA SER A 20 -12.01 20.28 -6.34
C SER A 20 -12.24 21.62 -5.63
N GLN A 21 -11.20 22.20 -5.06
CA GLN A 21 -11.26 23.58 -4.57
C GLN A 21 -10.05 24.33 -5.13
N GLU A 22 -10.36 25.26 -6.02
CA GLU A 22 -9.47 26.29 -6.53
C GLU A 22 -8.78 27.02 -5.37
N GLN A 23 -7.47 27.21 -5.48
CA GLN A 23 -6.73 28.14 -4.65
C GLN A 23 -6.37 29.37 -5.49
N PRO A 24 -6.82 30.58 -5.10
CA PRO A 24 -6.43 31.80 -5.77
C PRO A 24 -5.06 32.29 -5.31
N SER A 25 -4.31 32.76 -6.31
CA SER A 25 -3.23 33.74 -6.27
C SER A 25 -3.42 34.85 -5.22
N ASN A 26 -2.37 35.12 -4.42
CA ASN A 26 -2.05 36.41 -3.79
C ASN A 26 -0.56 36.37 -3.41
N SER A 27 0.36 37.08 -4.09
CA SER A 27 0.60 38.54 -4.06
C SER A 27 1.03 39.11 -2.71
N ALA A 28 2.35 39.33 -2.61
CA ALA A 28 3.07 40.49 -2.07
C ALA A 28 2.71 41.10 -0.68
N ARG A 29 3.71 41.07 0.22
CA ARG A 29 4.07 42.09 1.26
C ARG A 29 5.47 41.69 1.77
N ARG A 30 6.57 42.44 1.67
CA ARG A 30 6.92 43.84 1.95
C ARG A 30 6.70 44.29 3.41
N THR A 31 7.77 44.23 4.18
CA THR A 31 8.13 45.01 5.38
C THR A 31 9.65 44.82 5.54
N GLU A 32 10.52 45.74 5.15
CA GLU A 32 10.83 47.08 5.70
C GLU A 32 11.53 47.05 7.08
N ARG A 33 12.84 47.35 7.00
CA ARG A 33 13.76 48.03 7.95
C ARG A 33 13.56 47.88 9.46
N THR A 34 14.66 47.56 10.14
CA THR A 34 15.15 48.39 11.25
C THR A 34 16.69 48.31 11.37
N ASN A 35 17.32 49.48 11.55
CA ASN A 35 18.74 49.72 11.77
C ASN A 35 19.05 49.91 13.28
N VAL A 36 20.19 49.37 13.75
CA VAL A 36 21.27 49.95 14.64
C VAL A 36 20.84 50.55 16.02
N PRO A 37 21.47 50.22 17.20
CA PRO A 37 22.88 50.53 17.58
C PRO A 37 23.61 49.44 18.41
N LEU A 38 24.93 49.24 18.28
CA LEU A 38 26.10 49.93 18.88
C LEU A 38 26.25 49.81 20.42
N ASP A 39 27.19 48.95 20.80
CA ASP A 39 28.09 48.91 21.96
C ASP A 39 27.61 49.34 23.36
N GLU A 40 27.48 48.33 24.24
CA GLU A 40 27.65 48.46 25.69
C GLU A 40 28.75 47.51 26.21
N PRO A 41 29.59 47.95 27.16
CA PRO A 41 30.73 47.18 27.68
C PRO A 41 30.33 46.09 28.69
N PRO A 42 31.19 45.08 28.91
CA PRO A 42 30.87 43.92 29.74
C PRO A 42 30.85 44.27 31.23
N SER A 43 29.68 44.10 31.85
CA SER A 43 29.51 44.12 33.31
C SER A 43 30.00 42.80 33.91
N TYR A 44 30.99 42.90 34.79
CA TYR A 44 31.61 41.79 35.50
C TYR A 44 30.60 41.06 36.40
N ALA A 45 30.60 39.73 36.27
CA ALA A 45 29.79 38.80 37.03
C ALA A 45 30.17 38.79 38.52
N SER A 46 29.17 38.96 39.39
CA SER A 46 29.23 38.60 40.79
C SER A 46 28.76 37.15 40.94
N CYS A 47 29.69 36.24 41.24
CA CYS A 47 29.42 34.83 41.53
C CYS A 47 28.76 34.70 42.90
N SER A 48 27.42 34.75 42.93
CA SER A 48 26.65 34.12 44.00
C SER A 48 26.28 32.70 43.56
N PRO A 49 26.55 31.67 44.36
CA PRO A 49 26.13 30.31 44.04
C PRO A 49 24.61 30.27 44.03
N ALA A 50 24.03 30.21 42.82
CA ALA A 50 22.60 30.00 42.64
C ALA A 50 22.25 28.65 43.27
N THR A 51 21.58 28.69 44.41
CA THR A 51 20.87 27.53 44.95
C THR A 51 19.76 27.18 43.96
N GLU A 52 20.07 26.30 43.00
CA GLU A 52 19.09 25.69 42.09
C GLU A 52 17.89 25.23 42.92
N SER A 53 16.72 25.78 42.61
CA SER A 53 15.50 25.35 43.28
C SER A 53 15.26 23.86 42.95
N PRO A 54 14.84 23.04 43.91
CA PRO A 54 14.60 21.61 43.70
C PRO A 54 13.60 21.27 42.58
N GLU A 55 12.80 22.26 42.14
CA GLU A 55 11.81 22.13 41.08
C GLU A 55 12.43 22.10 39.68
N GLU A 56 13.54 22.81 39.46
CA GLU A 56 14.19 22.89 38.15
C GLU A 56 14.89 21.59 37.76
N ARG A 57 15.38 20.82 38.74
CA ARG A 57 15.98 19.48 38.53
C ARG A 57 14.98 18.42 38.06
N LYS A 58 13.70 18.52 38.42
CA LYS A 58 12.69 17.52 38.01
C LYS A 58 12.35 17.63 36.53
N ASN A 59 12.41 18.84 35.96
CA ASN A 59 12.09 19.07 34.55
C ASN A 59 13.21 18.62 33.60
N GLY A 60 14.46 18.57 34.08
CA GLY A 60 15.62 18.11 33.30
C GLY A 60 15.60 16.62 32.97
N ALA A 61 15.10 15.77 33.89
CA ALA A 61 15.08 14.32 33.69
C ALA A 61 13.88 13.82 32.87
N LEU A 62 12.76 14.57 32.83
CA LEU A 62 11.54 14.14 32.14
C LEU A 62 11.68 14.19 30.60
N ARG A 63 12.37 15.20 30.07
CA ARG A 63 12.57 15.38 28.63
C ARG A 63 13.29 14.20 27.94
N PRO A 64 14.45 13.70 28.43
CA PRO A 64 15.12 12.57 27.79
C PRO A 64 14.31 11.26 27.88
N ILE A 65 13.54 11.05 28.96
CA ILE A 65 12.66 9.88 29.10
C ILE A 65 11.56 9.88 28.04
N LEU A 66 10.90 11.03 27.82
CA LEU A 66 9.86 11.15 26.81
C LEU A 66 10.40 10.95 25.38
N LEU A 67 11.57 11.53 25.08
CA LEU A 67 12.19 11.38 23.75
C LEU A 67 12.60 9.93 23.48
N THR A 68 13.22 9.26 24.46
CA THR A 68 13.62 7.85 24.31
C THR A 68 12.40 6.94 24.17
N THR A 69 11.35 7.15 24.97
CA THR A 69 10.09 6.40 24.84
C THR A 69 9.46 6.57 23.46
N LEU A 70 9.43 7.81 22.94
CA LEU A 70 8.89 8.09 21.61
C LEU A 70 9.70 7.38 20.51
N LEU A 71 11.03 7.44 20.58
CA LEU A 71 11.92 6.75 19.64
C LEU A 71 11.72 5.23 19.70
N VAL A 72 11.54 4.66 20.90
CA VAL A 72 11.30 3.23 21.08
C VAL A 72 9.97 2.80 20.47
N VAL A 73 8.92 3.55 20.73
CA VAL A 73 7.60 3.25 20.18
C VAL A 73 7.61 3.40 18.66
N LEU A 74 8.11 4.50 18.11
CA LEU A 74 8.16 4.73 16.66
C LEU A 74 9.05 3.70 15.95
N GLY A 75 10.23 3.42 16.51
CA GLY A 75 11.16 2.42 15.99
C GLY A 75 10.58 1.01 16.00
N GLY A 76 10.01 0.60 17.13
CA GLY A 76 9.35 -0.68 17.30
C GLY A 76 8.14 -0.84 16.38
N SER A 77 7.29 0.18 16.26
CA SER A 77 6.14 0.18 15.34
C SER A 77 6.58 0.09 13.88
N LEU A 78 7.63 0.81 13.47
CA LEU A 78 8.16 0.76 12.10
C LEU A 78 8.74 -0.63 11.79
N ALA A 79 9.51 -1.20 12.71
CA ALA A 79 10.08 -2.54 12.57
C ALA A 79 8.99 -3.61 12.51
N TYR A 80 8.01 -3.57 13.42
CA TYR A 80 6.86 -4.47 13.43
C TYR A 80 6.05 -4.34 12.14
N TYR A 81 5.75 -3.10 11.70
CA TYR A 81 5.05 -2.86 10.45
C TYR A 81 5.77 -3.53 9.29
N LYS A 82 7.10 -3.43 9.19
CA LYS A 82 7.89 -4.08 8.13
C LYS A 82 7.91 -5.60 8.22
N VAL A 83 8.02 -6.16 9.42
CA VAL A 83 7.97 -7.62 9.63
C VAL A 83 6.59 -8.14 9.25
N ALA A 84 5.52 -7.53 9.77
CA ALA A 84 4.15 -7.88 9.42
C ALA A 84 3.83 -7.65 7.94
N PHE A 85 4.46 -6.65 7.32
CA PHE A 85 4.31 -6.37 5.89
C PHE A 85 4.87 -7.49 5.02
N ARG A 86 5.98 -8.11 5.46
CA ARG A 86 6.67 -9.20 4.75
C ARG A 86 6.33 -10.59 5.26
N ASP A 87 5.44 -10.69 6.23
CA ASP A 87 5.04 -11.96 6.77
C ASP A 87 4.33 -12.77 5.66
N THR A 88 5.04 -13.73 5.09
CA THR A 88 4.53 -14.63 4.05
C THR A 88 3.81 -15.84 4.65
N SER A 89 3.72 -15.92 5.99
CA SER A 89 3.06 -17.03 6.64
C SER A 89 1.58 -17.10 6.23
N ARG A 90 1.14 -18.33 5.96
CA ARG A 90 -0.25 -18.61 5.63
C ARG A 90 -1.12 -18.47 6.90
N PRO A 91 -2.13 -17.60 6.94
CA PRO A 91 -3.09 -17.56 8.04
C PRO A 91 -3.82 -18.90 8.21
N CYS A 92 -4.13 -19.28 9.44
CA CYS A 92 -4.88 -20.51 9.72
C CYS A 92 -6.32 -20.44 9.21
N GLU A 93 -6.94 -19.27 9.28
CA GLU A 93 -8.31 -19.05 8.80
C GLU A 93 -8.35 -18.78 7.30
N THR A 94 -9.22 -19.48 6.58
CA THR A 94 -9.43 -19.32 5.13
C THR A 94 -9.72 -17.88 4.72
N ASN A 95 -10.63 -17.21 5.43
CA ASN A 95 -10.99 -15.82 5.10
C ASN A 95 -9.80 -14.88 5.30
N ALA A 96 -9.05 -15.03 6.40
CA ALA A 96 -7.84 -14.25 6.65
C ALA A 96 -6.77 -14.51 5.58
N PHE A 97 -6.63 -15.75 5.10
CA PHE A 97 -5.75 -16.09 3.98
C PHE A 97 -6.16 -15.37 2.68
N LEU A 98 -7.44 -15.40 2.31
CA LEU A 98 -7.95 -14.72 1.10
C LEU A 98 -7.78 -13.20 1.19
N ASP A 99 -8.09 -12.62 2.36
CA ASP A 99 -7.95 -11.19 2.60
C ASP A 99 -6.46 -10.77 2.55
N LYS A 100 -5.55 -11.59 3.10
CA LYS A 100 -4.09 -11.38 3.03
C LYS A 100 -3.58 -11.47 1.58
N ALA A 101 -4.04 -12.44 0.80
CA ALA A 101 -3.67 -12.58 -0.60
C ALA A 101 -4.08 -11.37 -1.45
N TYR A 102 -5.29 -10.86 -1.23
CA TYR A 102 -5.77 -9.64 -1.90
C TYR A 102 -4.99 -8.38 -1.47
N ASN A 103 -4.65 -8.27 -0.19
CA ASN A 103 -3.81 -7.18 0.31
C ASN A 103 -2.41 -7.19 -0.32
N PHE A 104 -1.79 -8.36 -0.51
CA PHE A 104 -0.53 -8.46 -1.25
C PHE A 104 -0.67 -8.03 -2.69
N GLN A 105 -1.74 -8.44 -3.38
CA GLN A 105 -1.97 -8.01 -4.76
C GLN A 105 -2.12 -6.49 -4.88
N THR A 106 -2.82 -5.86 -3.94
CA THR A 106 -3.01 -4.41 -3.94
C THR A 106 -1.67 -3.67 -3.79
N ARG A 107 -0.77 -4.19 -2.96
CA ARG A 107 0.58 -3.65 -2.76
C ARG A 107 1.46 -3.87 -3.99
N HIS A 108 1.44 -5.07 -4.56
CA HIS A 108 2.13 -5.39 -5.81
C HIS A 108 1.71 -4.43 -6.92
N LEU A 109 0.39 -4.25 -7.12
CA LEU A 109 -0.13 -3.35 -8.14
C LEU A 109 0.31 -1.89 -7.92
N SER A 110 0.44 -1.46 -6.68
CA SER A 110 1.04 -0.15 -6.34
C SER A 110 2.51 -0.04 -6.78
N ASP A 111 3.32 -1.07 -6.51
CA ASP A 111 4.74 -1.07 -6.91
C ASP A 111 4.92 -1.17 -8.43
N PHE A 112 4.05 -1.95 -9.09
CA PHE A 112 3.95 -2.05 -10.53
C PHE A 112 3.58 -0.68 -11.15
N HIS A 113 2.56 -0.01 -10.63
CA HIS A 113 2.18 1.35 -11.07
C HIS A 113 3.31 2.35 -10.86
N TYR A 114 4.04 2.26 -9.75
CA TYR A 114 5.15 3.16 -9.45
C TYR A 114 6.25 3.01 -10.51
N THR A 115 6.64 1.77 -10.78
CA THR A 115 7.71 1.43 -11.73
C THR A 115 7.32 1.83 -13.15
N LEU A 116 6.09 1.52 -13.56
CA LEU A 116 5.55 1.92 -14.85
C LEU A 116 5.49 3.45 -15.02
N ASN A 117 4.97 4.16 -14.01
CA ASN A 117 4.85 5.61 -14.03
C ASN A 117 6.23 6.30 -14.07
N LYS A 118 7.18 5.81 -13.27
CA LYS A 118 8.58 6.27 -13.28
C LYS A 118 9.18 6.15 -14.67
N TRP A 119 8.95 5.03 -15.35
CA TRP A 119 9.43 4.86 -16.72
C TRP A 119 8.77 5.83 -17.69
N ILE A 120 7.44 6.00 -17.65
CA ILE A 120 6.71 6.84 -18.61
C ILE A 120 7.02 8.34 -18.43
N LEU A 121 7.10 8.81 -17.18
CA LEU A 121 7.44 10.20 -16.87
C LEU A 121 8.93 10.50 -17.08
N GLY A 122 9.77 9.48 -17.07
CA GLY A 122 11.20 9.63 -16.86
C GLY A 122 11.51 9.90 -15.39
N ASP A 123 12.66 9.39 -14.91
CA ASP A 123 13.17 9.81 -13.61
C ASP A 123 13.59 11.28 -13.73
N SER A 124 13.17 12.15 -12.81
CA SER A 124 13.56 13.56 -12.83
C SER A 124 15.07 13.75 -12.85
N ASP A 125 15.79 12.76 -12.32
CA ASP A 125 17.23 12.78 -12.14
C ASP A 125 17.99 12.12 -13.31
N SER A 126 17.31 11.31 -14.13
CA SER A 126 17.93 10.67 -15.31
C SER A 126 17.63 11.47 -16.56
N LYS A 127 18.66 12.07 -17.18
CA LYS A 127 18.52 12.76 -18.48
C LYS A 127 18.10 11.84 -19.64
N CYS A 128 18.19 10.52 -19.45
CA CYS A 128 17.91 9.54 -20.47
C CYS A 128 16.85 8.55 -19.97
N MET A 129 15.85 8.31 -20.80
CA MET A 129 14.83 7.31 -20.55
C MET A 129 15.45 5.91 -20.56
N ALA A 130 15.05 5.07 -19.61
CA ALA A 130 15.40 3.65 -19.67
C ALA A 130 14.83 3.02 -20.94
N PRO A 131 15.62 2.26 -21.72
CA PRO A 131 15.12 1.53 -22.88
C PRO A 131 13.94 0.61 -22.50
N PRO A 132 12.97 0.36 -23.40
CA PRO A 132 11.86 -0.56 -23.13
C PRO A 132 12.29 -1.91 -22.56
N ALA A 133 13.39 -2.48 -23.07
CA ALA A 133 13.94 -3.74 -22.57
C ALA A 133 14.26 -3.73 -21.06
N VAL A 134 14.81 -2.62 -20.54
CA VAL A 134 15.19 -2.50 -19.13
C VAL A 134 13.96 -2.42 -18.22
N VAL A 135 12.95 -1.63 -18.60
CA VAL A 135 11.70 -1.57 -17.81
C VAL A 135 10.91 -2.86 -17.91
N THR A 136 10.93 -3.54 -19.07
CA THR A 136 10.28 -4.82 -19.28
C THR A 136 10.84 -5.86 -18.30
N GLU A 137 12.17 -5.92 -18.15
CA GLU A 137 12.82 -6.81 -17.18
C GLU A 137 12.43 -6.46 -15.74
N GLU A 138 12.43 -5.18 -15.35
CA GLU A 138 12.04 -4.76 -14.00
C GLU A 138 10.56 -5.10 -13.71
N LEU A 139 9.64 -4.82 -14.63
CA LEU A 139 8.22 -5.12 -14.48
C LEU A 139 7.96 -6.63 -14.45
N TYR A 140 8.66 -7.43 -15.27
CA TYR A 140 8.57 -8.88 -15.21
C TYR A 140 9.03 -9.42 -13.85
N GLY A 141 10.16 -8.93 -13.34
CA GLY A 141 10.65 -9.32 -12.01
C GLY A 141 9.66 -8.98 -10.89
N LEU A 142 8.89 -7.89 -11.01
CA LEU A 142 7.80 -7.60 -10.06
C LEU A 142 6.66 -8.61 -10.16
N ILE A 143 6.23 -8.96 -11.38
CA ILE A 143 5.17 -9.95 -11.61
C ILE A 143 5.58 -11.31 -11.03
N GLU A 144 6.77 -11.80 -11.39
CA GLU A 144 7.28 -13.09 -10.93
C GLU A 144 7.42 -13.12 -9.40
N GLY A 145 7.98 -12.07 -8.80
CA GLY A 145 8.11 -11.97 -7.34
C GLY A 145 6.76 -11.97 -6.61
N ALA A 146 5.73 -11.35 -7.19
CA ALA A 146 4.38 -11.38 -6.64
C ALA A 146 3.71 -12.75 -6.80
N GLU A 147 3.89 -13.42 -7.93
CA GLU A 147 3.40 -14.78 -8.15
C GLU A 147 4.09 -15.80 -7.22
N ASP A 148 5.40 -15.68 -7.03
CA ASP A 148 6.16 -16.48 -6.07
C ASP A 148 5.64 -16.28 -4.65
N LEU A 149 5.37 -15.04 -4.27
CA LEU A 149 4.78 -14.71 -2.96
C LEU A 149 3.39 -15.33 -2.80
N GLN A 150 2.55 -15.28 -3.86
CA GLN A 150 1.23 -15.90 -3.85
C GLN A 150 1.32 -17.43 -3.71
N ARG A 151 2.23 -18.07 -4.45
CA ARG A 151 2.48 -19.52 -4.37
C ARG A 151 3.02 -19.94 -3.00
N ALA A 152 3.95 -19.17 -2.44
CA ALA A 152 4.53 -19.43 -1.12
C ALA A 152 3.47 -19.45 0.00
N MET A 153 2.44 -18.61 -0.09
CA MET A 153 1.33 -18.62 0.89
C MET A 153 0.43 -19.84 0.78
N VAL A 154 0.27 -20.42 -0.40
CA VAL A 154 -0.65 -21.54 -0.63
C VAL A 154 -0.10 -22.86 -0.06
N LYS A 155 1.24 -23.02 -0.03
CA LYS A 155 1.97 -24.27 0.33
C LYS A 155 1.61 -25.49 -0.54
N ASP A 156 0.83 -25.29 -1.59
CA ASP A 156 0.41 -26.29 -2.58
C ASP A 156 0.89 -25.78 -3.94
N GLU A 157 1.39 -26.68 -4.78
CA GLU A 157 1.91 -26.37 -6.12
C GLU A 157 0.79 -26.04 -7.11
N LYS A 158 -0.47 -26.29 -6.75
CA LYS A 158 -1.62 -26.04 -7.64
C LYS A 158 -2.03 -24.56 -7.64
N ASP A 159 -1.79 -23.90 -8.76
CA ASP A 159 -2.08 -22.47 -9.00
C ASP A 159 -3.55 -22.04 -8.71
N ASP A 160 -4.53 -22.95 -8.79
CA ASP A 160 -5.95 -22.63 -8.61
C ASP A 160 -6.50 -22.85 -7.18
N TYR A 161 -5.64 -23.21 -6.20
CA TYR A 161 -6.08 -23.51 -4.83
C TYR A 161 -6.89 -22.36 -4.20
N ARG A 162 -6.40 -21.12 -4.31
CA ARG A 162 -7.02 -19.93 -3.73
C ARG A 162 -8.44 -19.73 -4.23
N ASN A 163 -8.65 -19.85 -5.55
CA ASN A 163 -9.95 -19.73 -6.18
C ASN A 163 -10.89 -20.87 -5.77
N LYS A 164 -10.40 -22.11 -5.72
CA LYS A 164 -11.19 -23.28 -5.32
C LYS A 164 -11.71 -23.16 -3.89
N VAL A 165 -10.85 -22.74 -2.96
CA VAL A 165 -11.24 -22.54 -1.57
C VAL A 165 -12.26 -21.41 -1.44
N ALA A 166 -12.05 -20.28 -2.12
CA ALA A 166 -13.01 -19.18 -2.09
C ALA A 166 -14.37 -19.57 -2.71
N LEU A 167 -14.37 -20.34 -3.80
CA LEU A 167 -15.59 -20.84 -4.43
C LEU A 167 -16.33 -21.83 -3.52
N HIS A 168 -15.59 -22.71 -2.84
CA HIS A 168 -16.16 -23.65 -1.87
C HIS A 168 -16.92 -22.93 -0.75
N GLU A 169 -16.35 -21.85 -0.21
CA GLU A 169 -17.02 -21.01 0.80
C GLU A 169 -18.32 -20.38 0.27
N VAL A 170 -18.34 -19.95 -1.00
CA VAL A 170 -19.57 -19.43 -1.63
C VAL A 170 -20.64 -20.51 -1.67
N HIS A 171 -20.33 -21.70 -2.19
CA HIS A 171 -21.29 -22.79 -2.28
C HIS A 171 -21.80 -23.23 -0.90
N PHE A 172 -20.90 -23.34 0.08
CA PHE A 172 -21.26 -23.67 1.45
C PHE A 172 -22.20 -22.63 2.08
N ALA A 173 -21.93 -21.34 1.89
CA ALA A 173 -22.78 -20.27 2.40
C ALA A 173 -24.15 -20.21 1.71
N GLN A 174 -24.19 -20.47 0.39
CA GLN A 174 -25.43 -20.57 -0.39
C GLN A 174 -26.29 -21.75 0.05
N ALA A 175 -25.70 -22.91 0.31
CA ALA A 175 -26.40 -24.10 0.80
C ALA A 175 -27.07 -23.86 2.17
N GLN A 176 -26.52 -22.96 2.99
CA GLN A 176 -27.12 -22.54 4.27
C GLN A 176 -28.23 -21.50 4.11
N ASN A 177 -28.58 -21.10 2.89
CA ASN A 177 -29.58 -20.07 2.57
C ASN A 177 -29.41 -18.79 3.40
N LYS A 178 -28.16 -18.37 3.62
CA LYS A 178 -27.86 -17.15 4.38
C LYS A 178 -28.44 -15.92 3.67
N SER A 179 -28.62 -14.87 4.47
CA SER A 179 -29.02 -13.56 4.00
C SER A 179 -27.92 -12.89 3.15
N LEU A 180 -28.31 -11.88 2.36
CA LEU A 180 -27.41 -11.21 1.41
C LEU A 180 -26.21 -10.57 2.08
N ASP A 181 -26.40 -9.90 3.22
CA ASP A 181 -25.36 -9.31 4.06
C ASP A 181 -24.26 -10.31 4.46
N LYS A 182 -24.61 -11.59 4.63
CA LYS A 182 -23.67 -12.66 4.99
C LYS A 182 -22.99 -13.30 3.78
N ILE A 183 -23.69 -13.42 2.65
CA ILE A 183 -23.16 -14.09 1.45
C ILE A 183 -22.36 -13.12 0.58
N ALA A 184 -22.76 -11.85 0.48
CA ALA A 184 -22.08 -10.82 -0.29
C ALA A 184 -20.56 -10.79 -0.03
N PRO A 185 -20.06 -10.65 1.21
CA PRO A 185 -18.61 -10.61 1.45
C PRO A 185 -17.88 -11.91 1.05
N ILE A 186 -18.56 -13.05 1.03
CA ILE A 186 -17.97 -14.33 0.60
C ILE A 186 -17.84 -14.36 -0.93
N ILE A 187 -18.88 -13.92 -1.64
CA ILE A 187 -18.85 -13.72 -3.10
C ILE A 187 -17.75 -12.72 -3.48
N GLU A 188 -17.64 -11.60 -2.74
CA GLU A 188 -16.58 -10.61 -2.98
C GLU A 188 -15.19 -11.23 -2.88
N ARG A 189 -14.92 -12.06 -1.87
CA ARG A 189 -13.63 -12.73 -1.73
C ARG A 189 -13.32 -13.66 -2.90
N TYR A 190 -14.30 -14.39 -3.40
CA TYR A 190 -14.13 -15.22 -4.59
C TYR A 190 -13.82 -14.37 -5.83
N LEU A 191 -14.59 -13.32 -6.08
CA LEU A 191 -14.36 -12.42 -7.21
C LEU A 191 -13.00 -11.70 -7.11
N LYS A 192 -12.58 -11.28 -5.91
CA LYS A 192 -11.25 -10.74 -5.65
C LYS A 192 -10.16 -11.77 -5.93
N SER A 193 -10.31 -12.99 -5.45
CA SER A 193 -9.36 -14.08 -5.71
C SER A 193 -9.17 -14.35 -7.20
N LEU A 194 -10.28 -14.39 -7.94
CA LEU A 194 -10.27 -14.58 -9.39
C LEU A 194 -9.61 -13.40 -10.11
N ASN A 195 -9.86 -12.18 -9.62
CA ASN A 195 -9.31 -10.97 -10.20
C ASN A 195 -7.79 -10.84 -10.00
N ILE A 196 -7.20 -11.46 -8.97
CA ILE A 196 -5.74 -11.51 -8.80
C ILE A 196 -5.09 -12.16 -10.03
N ASP A 197 -5.58 -13.31 -10.46
CA ASP A 197 -5.05 -14.02 -11.64
C ASP A 197 -5.31 -13.25 -12.93
N ARG A 198 -6.51 -12.64 -13.03
CA ARG A 198 -6.86 -11.75 -14.15
C ARG A 198 -5.88 -10.57 -14.25
N ILE A 199 -5.47 -9.98 -13.13
CA ILE A 199 -4.52 -8.87 -13.11
C ILE A 199 -3.17 -9.32 -13.66
N PHE A 200 -2.62 -10.45 -13.22
CA PHE A 200 -1.33 -10.95 -13.73
C PHE A 200 -1.33 -11.16 -15.25
N VAL A 201 -2.44 -11.67 -15.82
CA VAL A 201 -2.61 -11.79 -17.27
C VAL A 201 -2.53 -10.42 -17.97
N ILE A 202 -3.18 -9.40 -17.41
CA ILE A 202 -3.16 -8.05 -17.98
C ILE A 202 -1.78 -7.39 -17.79
N GLU A 203 -1.13 -7.59 -16.66
CA GLU A 203 0.24 -7.08 -16.40
C GLU A 203 1.22 -7.66 -17.40
N ARG A 204 1.25 -8.99 -17.60
CA ARG A 204 2.10 -9.62 -18.61
C ARG A 204 1.80 -9.14 -20.02
N SER A 205 0.51 -8.98 -20.36
CA SER A 205 0.11 -8.42 -21.66
C SER A 205 0.63 -7.00 -21.86
N LEU A 206 0.55 -6.13 -20.84
CA LEU A 206 1.13 -4.78 -20.88
C LEU A 206 2.65 -4.82 -21.02
N VAL A 207 3.34 -5.67 -20.25
CA VAL A 207 4.80 -5.76 -20.30
C VAL A 207 5.28 -6.28 -21.67
N ASN A 208 4.59 -7.27 -22.24
CA ASN A 208 4.82 -7.72 -23.61
C ASN A 208 4.58 -6.60 -24.62
N PHE A 209 3.48 -5.86 -24.47
CA PHE A 209 3.17 -4.73 -25.34
C PHE A 209 4.23 -3.62 -25.29
N ILE A 210 4.81 -3.35 -24.11
CA ILE A 210 5.93 -2.41 -23.94
C ILE A 210 7.18 -2.91 -24.69
N ALA A 211 7.46 -4.22 -24.61
CA ALA A 211 8.63 -4.83 -25.23
C ALA A 211 8.49 -4.90 -26.77
N PHE A 212 7.34 -5.42 -27.22
CA PHE A 212 7.03 -5.74 -28.60
C PHE A 212 5.52 -5.50 -28.85
N PRO A 213 5.10 -4.32 -29.31
CA PRO A 213 3.70 -4.05 -29.59
C PRO A 213 3.23 -4.84 -30.82
N GLU A 214 2.26 -5.71 -30.65
CA GLU A 214 1.64 -6.53 -31.70
C GLU A 214 0.31 -5.92 -32.15
N ASP A 215 -0.01 -6.02 -33.45
CA ASP A 215 -1.25 -5.49 -34.03
C ASP A 215 -2.51 -6.24 -33.54
N ASP A 216 -2.37 -7.50 -33.14
CA ASP A 216 -3.43 -8.37 -32.62
C ASP A 216 -3.46 -8.46 -31.08
N ALA A 217 -2.71 -7.60 -30.39
CA ALA A 217 -2.61 -7.60 -28.92
C ALA A 217 -3.98 -7.57 -28.22
N ALA A 218 -4.98 -6.88 -28.79
CA ALA A 218 -6.34 -6.82 -28.25
C ALA A 218 -7.06 -8.18 -28.34
N VAL A 219 -6.89 -8.90 -29.44
CA VAL A 219 -7.47 -10.24 -29.65
C VAL A 219 -6.84 -11.23 -28.68
N THR A 220 -5.51 -11.22 -28.57
CA THR A 220 -4.74 -12.07 -27.65
C THR A 220 -5.11 -11.80 -26.20
N LEU A 221 -5.24 -10.53 -25.80
CA LEU A 221 -5.69 -10.16 -24.46
C LEU A 221 -7.13 -10.61 -24.21
N ASN A 222 -8.06 -10.39 -25.15
CA ASN A 222 -9.45 -10.81 -25.01
C ASN A 222 -9.58 -12.33 -24.84
N ALA A 223 -8.85 -13.11 -25.66
CA ALA A 223 -8.80 -14.57 -25.55
C ALA A 223 -8.26 -15.03 -24.18
N SER A 224 -7.23 -14.36 -23.67
CA SER A 224 -6.64 -14.63 -22.35
C SER A 224 -7.57 -14.26 -21.19
N LEU A 225 -8.48 -13.30 -21.39
CA LEU A 225 -9.44 -12.87 -20.38
C LEU A 225 -10.74 -13.70 -20.35
N ALA A 226 -11.09 -14.37 -21.45
CA ALA A 226 -12.32 -15.15 -21.58
C ALA A 226 -12.53 -16.23 -20.49
N PRO A 227 -11.49 -16.98 -20.02
CA PRO A 227 -11.67 -17.95 -18.94
C PRO A 227 -12.18 -17.34 -17.63
N PHE A 228 -11.83 -16.09 -17.34
CA PHE A 228 -12.31 -15.41 -16.13
C PHE A 228 -13.78 -15.01 -16.24
N GLU A 229 -14.20 -14.51 -17.40
CA GLU A 229 -15.61 -14.18 -17.65
C GLU A 229 -16.49 -15.45 -17.59
N LEU A 230 -15.98 -16.59 -18.09
CA LEU A 230 -16.65 -17.88 -17.96
C LEU A 230 -16.82 -18.31 -16.50
N LYS A 231 -15.78 -18.21 -15.67
CA LYS A 231 -15.85 -18.55 -14.24
C LYS A 231 -16.87 -17.66 -13.49
N VAL A 232 -16.96 -16.37 -13.82
CA VAL A 232 -17.97 -15.48 -13.23
C VAL A 232 -19.38 -15.80 -13.74
N ALA A 233 -19.54 -16.16 -15.01
CA ALA A 233 -20.81 -16.60 -15.56
C ALA A 233 -21.31 -17.89 -14.86
N GLN A 234 -20.43 -18.85 -14.63
CA GLN A 234 -20.72 -20.09 -13.90
C GLN A 234 -21.13 -19.80 -12.44
N LEU A 235 -20.40 -18.90 -11.75
CA LEU A 235 -20.78 -18.44 -10.42
C LEU A 235 -22.20 -17.86 -10.41
N LYS A 236 -22.52 -17.00 -11.38
CA LYS A 236 -23.83 -16.34 -11.50
C LYS A 236 -24.95 -17.34 -11.76
N GLU A 237 -24.72 -18.32 -12.63
CA GLU A 237 -25.68 -19.36 -12.96
C GLU A 237 -25.99 -20.23 -11.73
N GLY A 238 -24.96 -20.66 -10.99
CA GLY A 238 -25.09 -21.44 -9.76
C GLY A 238 -25.60 -20.66 -8.54
N SER A 239 -25.67 -19.33 -8.62
CA SER A 239 -26.11 -18.47 -7.52
C SER A 239 -27.62 -18.21 -7.52
N LEU A 240 -28.20 -18.00 -6.33
CA LEU A 240 -29.59 -17.56 -6.18
C LEU A 240 -29.83 -16.25 -6.95
N ALA A 241 -31.02 -16.10 -7.55
CA ALA A 241 -31.37 -14.95 -8.38
C ALA A 241 -31.09 -13.59 -7.71
N LYS A 242 -31.37 -13.50 -6.39
CA LYS A 242 -31.11 -12.30 -5.58
C LYS A 242 -29.63 -11.86 -5.50
N PHE A 243 -28.68 -12.71 -5.91
CA PHE A 243 -27.23 -12.41 -5.92
C PHE A 243 -26.69 -12.03 -7.29
N ARG A 244 -27.46 -12.25 -8.37
CA ARG A 244 -26.94 -12.08 -9.74
C ARG A 244 -26.58 -10.63 -10.04
N ASP A 245 -27.46 -9.70 -9.68
CA ASP A 245 -27.22 -8.26 -9.87
C ASP A 245 -26.01 -7.77 -9.05
N PHE A 246 -25.85 -8.30 -7.83
CA PHE A 246 -24.69 -8.00 -6.99
C PHE A 246 -23.39 -8.48 -7.62
N ILE A 247 -23.36 -9.74 -8.13
CA ILE A 247 -22.20 -10.31 -8.82
C ILE A 247 -21.83 -9.46 -10.03
N ASP A 248 -22.80 -9.14 -10.89
CA ASP A 248 -22.57 -8.35 -12.11
C ASP A 248 -22.02 -6.95 -11.79
N ALA A 249 -22.66 -6.24 -10.85
CA ALA A 249 -22.26 -4.88 -10.48
C ALA A 249 -20.88 -4.87 -9.82
N TYR A 250 -20.62 -5.81 -8.90
CA TYR A 250 -19.33 -5.90 -8.22
C TYR A 250 -18.22 -6.28 -9.20
N TRP A 251 -18.43 -7.29 -10.04
CA TRP A 251 -17.44 -7.74 -11.01
C TRP A 251 -17.10 -6.65 -12.02
N SER A 252 -18.11 -5.97 -12.58
CA SER A 252 -17.91 -4.84 -13.49
C SER A 252 -17.06 -3.74 -12.85
N ASN A 253 -17.39 -3.35 -11.61
CA ASN A 253 -16.62 -2.33 -10.89
C ASN A 253 -15.19 -2.79 -10.58
N LEU A 254 -15.04 -4.03 -10.10
CA LEU A 254 -13.75 -4.62 -9.75
C LEU A 254 -12.83 -4.64 -10.97
N LYS A 255 -13.30 -5.19 -12.10
CA LYS A 255 -12.57 -5.22 -13.38
C LYS A 255 -12.06 -3.85 -13.80
N ARG A 256 -12.92 -2.81 -13.72
CA ARG A 256 -12.58 -1.44 -14.12
C ARG A 256 -11.60 -0.77 -13.15
N SER A 257 -11.71 -1.07 -11.87
CA SER A 257 -10.88 -0.45 -10.81
C SER A 257 -9.48 -1.02 -10.69
N THR A 258 -9.23 -2.20 -11.27
CA THR A 258 -7.96 -2.92 -11.12
C THR A 258 -7.29 -3.22 -12.46
N VAL A 259 -7.48 -2.39 -13.49
CA VAL A 259 -6.71 -2.51 -14.73
C VAL A 259 -5.31 -1.93 -14.48
N PRO A 260 -4.24 -2.74 -14.60
CA PRO A 260 -2.87 -2.28 -14.40
C PRO A 260 -2.53 -1.07 -15.26
N GLY A 261 -1.90 -0.06 -14.65
CA GLY A 261 -1.42 1.14 -15.33
C GLY A 261 -2.51 2.10 -15.79
N ILE A 262 -3.81 1.81 -15.58
CA ILE A 262 -4.91 2.67 -16.04
C ILE A 262 -5.84 3.00 -14.87
N PHE A 263 -6.02 4.29 -14.59
CA PHE A 263 -7.02 4.79 -13.67
C PHE A 263 -8.44 4.43 -14.11
N GLN A 264 -9.28 4.01 -13.15
CA GLN A 264 -10.68 3.67 -13.38
C GLN A 264 -11.47 4.74 -14.17
N ARG A 265 -11.23 6.03 -13.89
CA ARG A 265 -11.89 7.17 -14.56
C ARG A 265 -11.54 7.31 -16.04
N CYS A 266 -10.46 6.68 -16.48
CA CYS A 266 -10.00 6.72 -17.87
C CYS A 266 -10.57 5.59 -18.73
N LEU A 267 -11.28 4.64 -18.11
CA LEU A 267 -11.94 3.54 -18.80
C LEU A 267 -13.44 3.81 -18.91
N PRO A 268 -14.06 3.51 -20.07
CA PRO A 268 -15.51 3.55 -20.19
C PRO A 268 -16.15 2.50 -19.26
N LYS A 269 -17.46 2.63 -19.04
CA LYS A 269 -18.21 1.70 -18.18
C LYS A 269 -18.14 0.26 -18.70
N ASP A 270 -18.28 0.09 -20.01
CA ASP A 270 -18.29 -1.20 -20.70
C ASP A 270 -17.00 -1.37 -21.50
N PHE A 271 -15.85 -1.28 -20.81
CA PHE A 271 -14.55 -1.35 -21.46
C PHE A 271 -14.24 -2.77 -21.95
N SER A 272 -13.61 -2.84 -23.13
CA SER A 272 -13.13 -4.07 -23.76
C SER A 272 -11.60 -4.18 -23.75
N ALA A 273 -11.06 -5.28 -24.27
CA ALA A 273 -9.62 -5.43 -24.46
C ALA A 273 -9.06 -4.37 -25.43
N GLU A 274 -9.81 -4.01 -26.47
CA GLU A 274 -9.44 -2.96 -27.42
C GLU A 274 -9.30 -1.61 -26.70
N ASN A 275 -10.23 -1.28 -25.78
CA ASN A 275 -10.11 -0.05 -24.99
C ASN A 275 -8.86 -0.07 -24.10
N ILE A 276 -8.49 -1.22 -23.53
CA ILE A 276 -7.27 -1.34 -22.72
C ILE A 276 -6.03 -1.12 -23.60
N ILE A 277 -5.92 -1.82 -24.73
CA ILE A 277 -4.78 -1.69 -25.64
C ILE A 277 -4.68 -0.27 -26.19
N GLU A 278 -5.79 0.37 -26.56
CA GLU A 278 -5.79 1.78 -27.00
C GLU A 278 -5.19 2.71 -25.93
N LYS A 279 -5.51 2.49 -24.65
CA LYS A 279 -4.93 3.28 -23.55
C LYS A 279 -3.47 2.96 -23.34
N TYR A 280 -3.04 1.71 -23.47
CA TYR A 280 -1.63 1.33 -23.43
C TYR A 280 -0.84 1.95 -24.57
N THR A 281 -1.38 1.95 -25.80
CA THR A 281 -0.79 2.65 -26.95
C THR A 281 -0.57 4.13 -26.65
N LYS A 282 -1.60 4.83 -26.14
CA LYS A 282 -1.48 6.25 -25.76
C LYS A 282 -0.47 6.48 -24.63
N MET A 283 -0.43 5.58 -23.66
CA MET A 283 0.47 5.66 -22.52
C MET A 283 1.94 5.44 -22.93
N VAL A 284 2.21 4.43 -23.75
CA VAL A 284 3.55 4.02 -24.19
C VAL A 284 4.08 4.94 -25.29
N GLN A 285 3.28 5.23 -26.32
CA GLN A 285 3.73 6.00 -27.49
C GLN A 285 3.62 7.51 -27.25
N LEU A 286 2.52 7.97 -26.65
CA LEU A 286 2.24 9.41 -26.48
C LEU A 286 2.56 9.93 -25.08
N ARG A 287 3.02 9.08 -24.16
CA ARG A 287 3.41 9.45 -22.78
C ARG A 287 2.31 10.17 -22.01
N VAL A 288 1.07 9.74 -22.24
CA VAL A 288 -0.11 10.32 -21.58
C VAL A 288 -0.21 9.82 -20.15
N THR A 289 0.08 10.70 -19.17
CA THR A 289 0.26 10.30 -17.76
C THR A 289 -0.95 10.53 -16.87
N HIS A 290 -1.92 11.36 -17.28
CA HIS A 290 -3.11 11.67 -16.47
C HIS A 290 -3.99 10.45 -16.16
N CYS A 291 -3.79 9.36 -16.90
CA CYS A 291 -4.47 8.09 -16.75
C CYS A 291 -3.66 7.02 -16.01
N ILE A 292 -2.44 7.31 -15.55
CA ILE A 292 -1.62 6.34 -14.83
C ILE A 292 -1.82 6.55 -13.33
N PRO A 293 -2.26 5.53 -12.56
CA PRO A 293 -2.36 5.65 -11.12
C PRO A 293 -1.00 6.00 -10.49
N PRO A 294 -0.95 6.90 -9.49
CA PRO A 294 0.25 7.03 -8.69
C PRO A 294 0.46 5.67 -8.02
N GLY A 295 1.64 5.10 -8.23
CA GLY A 295 2.10 4.00 -7.43
C GLY A 295 2.92 4.51 -6.26
N GLU A 296 2.92 3.75 -5.19
CA GLU A 296 3.88 3.87 -4.11
C GLU A 296 4.80 2.65 -4.19
N ARG A 297 6.11 2.90 -4.33
CA ARG A 297 7.11 1.84 -4.15
C ARG A 297 7.02 1.36 -2.71
N GLU A 298 7.13 0.05 -2.48
CA GLU A 298 7.43 -0.39 -1.12
C GLU A 298 8.73 0.32 -0.72
N TYR A 299 8.70 1.07 0.39
CA TYR A 299 9.89 1.78 0.87
C TYR A 299 11.01 0.75 1.08
N LYS A 300 11.89 0.63 0.09
CA LYS A 300 13.20 -0.01 0.18
C LYS A 300 14.09 0.93 0.99
N GLY A 301 13.64 1.30 2.19
CA GLY A 301 14.47 2.00 3.16
C GLY A 301 15.77 1.26 3.20
N SER A 302 16.88 2.00 3.04
CA SER A 302 18.19 1.38 3.05
C SER A 302 18.27 0.50 4.28
N LYS A 303 18.74 -0.75 4.15
CA LYS A 303 19.01 -1.60 5.31
C LYS A 303 19.81 -0.82 6.37
N LEU A 304 20.64 0.11 5.90
CA LEU A 304 21.40 1.08 6.67
C LEU A 304 20.54 1.99 7.57
N PHE A 305 19.40 2.52 7.12
CA PHE A 305 18.51 3.32 7.97
C PHE A 305 17.98 2.51 9.16
N TYR A 306 17.65 1.23 8.93
CA TYR A 306 17.20 0.34 10.01
C TYR A 306 18.32 -0.05 10.96
N VAL A 307 19.49 -0.38 10.43
CA VAL A 307 20.69 -0.63 11.24
C VAL A 307 20.98 0.59 12.11
N LEU A 308 20.93 1.79 11.53
CA LEU A 308 21.10 3.04 12.25
C LEU A 308 20.03 3.22 13.34
N LEU A 309 18.77 2.95 13.04
CA LEU A 309 17.68 3.07 14.00
C LEU A 309 17.86 2.11 15.18
N VAL A 310 18.27 0.86 14.93
CA VAL A 310 18.60 -0.12 15.98
C VAL A 310 19.81 0.32 16.80
N VAL A 311 20.86 0.85 16.17
CA VAL A 311 22.04 1.37 16.88
C VAL A 311 21.69 2.55 17.78
N VAL A 312 20.88 3.50 17.29
CA VAL A 312 20.40 4.65 18.07
C VAL A 312 19.58 4.17 19.27
N MET A 313 18.73 3.16 19.08
CA MET A 313 17.94 2.55 20.15
C MET A 313 18.82 1.92 21.24
N ILE A 314 19.86 1.16 20.84
CA ILE A 314 20.81 0.54 21.75
C ILE A 314 21.61 1.61 22.50
N ALA A 315 22.13 2.62 21.79
CA ALA A 315 22.89 3.71 22.39
C ALA A 315 22.05 4.51 23.40
N ALA A 316 20.79 4.82 23.06
CA ALA A 316 19.85 5.45 23.97
C ALA A 316 19.63 4.61 25.23
N TRP A 317 19.54 3.29 25.09
CA TRP A 317 19.41 2.37 26.23
C TRP A 317 20.63 2.40 27.16
N PHE A 318 21.85 2.39 26.61
CA PHE A 318 23.09 2.52 27.41
C PHE A 318 23.21 3.87 28.12
N LEU A 319 22.82 4.96 27.46
CA LEU A 319 22.81 6.31 28.07
C LEU A 319 21.84 6.42 29.25
N MET A 320 20.76 5.63 29.24
CA MET A 320 19.81 5.59 30.37
C MET A 320 20.34 4.78 31.56
N ILE A 321 21.22 3.79 31.34
CA ILE A 321 21.76 2.92 32.41
C ILE A 321 22.97 3.55 33.10
N GLY A 322 23.87 4.18 32.33
CA GLY A 322 25.13 4.74 32.84
C GLY A 322 25.02 5.67 34.06
N PRO A 323 24.01 6.56 34.18
CA PRO A 323 23.89 7.41 35.36
C PRO A 323 23.46 6.66 36.63
N VAL A 324 22.76 5.52 36.52
CA VAL A 324 22.26 4.78 37.69
C VAL A 324 23.42 4.24 38.54
N ASP A 325 24.48 3.75 37.90
CA ASP A 325 25.66 3.25 38.60
C ASP A 325 26.42 4.36 39.34
N HIS A 326 26.41 5.58 38.80
CA HIS A 326 27.10 6.72 39.43
C HIS A 326 26.38 7.25 40.68
N TYR A 327 25.05 7.06 40.76
CA TYR A 327 24.28 7.41 41.97
C TYR A 327 24.33 6.31 43.04
N CYS A 328 24.50 5.04 42.67
CA CYS A 328 24.67 3.95 43.63
C CYS A 328 26.05 3.93 44.30
N SER A 329 27.11 4.49 43.69
CA SER A 329 28.45 4.51 44.31
C SER A 329 28.68 5.63 45.35
N ARG A 330 27.67 6.48 45.60
CA ARG A 330 27.76 7.62 46.54
C ARG A 330 26.95 7.43 47.83
N PHE A 331 26.36 6.26 48.03
CA PHE A 331 25.75 5.82 49.28
C PHE A 331 26.57 4.66 49.86
#